data_AF-T1P3C2-F1
#
_entry.id   AF-T1P3C2-F1
#
_cell.length_a   1.000
_cell.length_b   1.000
_cell.length_c   1.000
_cell.angle_alpha   90.00
_cell.angle_beta   90.00
_cell.angle_gamma   90.00
#
_symmetry.space_group_name_H-M   'P 1'
#
loop_
_entity.id
_entity.type
_entity.pdbx_description
1 polymer ?
#
loop_
_entity_poly.entity_id
_entity_poly.type
_entity_poly.pdbx_seq_one_letter_code
_entity_poly.pdbx_strand_id
1 'polypeptide(L)' 'NPHSKNHGAPQDSDRHVGDLGNIETDAQGNSKGSVTDSLVKLIGPESVVGRTIVVHAGTDDLGKG' A
#
# COMPACT_ATOMS: atom_id res chain seq x y z
N ASN A 1 5.82 7.92 -4.07
CA ASN A 1 5.17 8.05 -5.37
C ASN A 1 6.21 8.45 -6.44
N PRO A 2 6.93 7.49 -7.05
CA PRO A 2 7.96 7.80 -8.05
C PRO A 2 7.39 8.19 -9.44
N HIS A 3 6.14 7.83 -9.73
CA HIS A 3 5.48 8.07 -11.02
C HIS A 3 4.52 9.27 -11.00
N SER A 4 4.47 10.02 -9.90
CA SER A 4 3.56 11.16 -9.70
C SER A 4 2.09 10.85 -10.03
N LYS A 5 1.65 9.62 -9.73
CA LYS A 5 0.27 9.15 -9.92
C LYS A 5 -0.67 9.64 -8.82
N ASN A 6 -1.98 9.50 -9.03
CA ASN A 6 -2.95 9.67 -7.96
C ASN A 6 -2.93 8.48 -7.00
N HIS A 7 -3.52 8.66 -5.83
CA HIS A 7 -3.79 7.57 -4.90
C HIS A 7 -4.90 6.66 -5.44
N GLY A 8 -4.78 5.34 -5.23
CA GLY A 8 -5.78 4.37 -5.70
C GLY A 8 -5.66 3.01 -5.00
N ALA A 9 -6.54 2.08 -5.35
CA ALA A 9 -6.52 0.74 -4.79
C ALA A 9 -5.33 -0.09 -5.33
N PRO A 10 -4.89 -1.16 -4.65
CA PRO A 10 -3.78 -1.99 -5.12
C PRO A 10 -3.94 -2.57 -6.54
N GLN A 11 -5.17 -2.85 -6.95
CA GLN A 11 -5.50 -3.38 -8.27
C GLN A 11 -5.63 -2.31 -9.36
N ASP A 12 -5.63 -1.02 -9.00
CA ASP A 12 -5.84 0.05 -9.95
C ASP A 12 -4.57 0.35 -10.75
N SER A 13 -4.74 0.71 -12.02
CA SER A 13 -3.62 1.11 -12.88
C SER A 13 -3.11 2.51 -12.54
N ASP A 14 -3.97 3.39 -12.04
CA ASP A 14 -3.61 4.69 -11.44
C ASP A 14 -3.62 4.57 -9.92
N ARG A 15 -2.42 4.37 -9.35
CA ARG A 15 -2.16 4.28 -7.91
C ARG A 15 -0.71 4.68 -7.64
N HIS A 16 -0.38 5.00 -6.40
CA HIS A 16 1.02 5.06 -6.00
C HIS A 16 1.63 3.65 -5.90
N VAL A 17 2.95 3.56 -6.10
CA VAL A 17 3.73 2.33 -5.85
C VAL A 17 3.59 1.82 -4.42
N GLY A 18 3.36 2.70 -3.44
CA GLY A 18 3.25 2.35 -2.02
C GLY A 18 1.85 2.02 -1.54
N ASP A 19 0.82 2.12 -2.39
CA ASP A 19 -0.59 2.00 -1.96
C ASP A 19 -0.97 0.53 -1.75
N LEU A 20 -0.67 -0.05 -0.59
CA LEU A 20 -0.94 -1.47 -0.30
C LEU A 20 -2.38 -1.75 0.17
N GLY A 21 -3.22 -0.70 0.25
CA GLY A 21 -4.63 -0.80 0.65
C GLY A 21 -4.83 -1.08 2.13
N ASN A 22 -6.02 -1.58 2.46
CA ASN A 22 -6.43 -1.88 3.83
C ASN A 22 -5.96 -3.27 4.29
N ILE A 23 -5.70 -3.39 5.59
CA ILE A 23 -5.53 -4.67 6.27
C ILE A 23 -6.75 -4.94 7.15
N GLU A 24 -7.20 -6.20 7.20
CA GLU A 24 -8.28 -6.60 8.09
C GLU A 24 -7.73 -6.87 9.49
N THR A 25 -8.52 -6.50 10.51
CA THR A 25 -8.23 -6.80 11.92
C THR A 25 -9.28 -7.71 12.50
N ASP A 26 -8.88 -8.57 13.43
CA ASP A 26 -9.79 -9.39 14.21
C ASP A 26 -10.50 -8.57 15.31
N ALA A 27 -11.39 -9.21 16.06
CA ALA A 27 -12.13 -8.56 17.16
C ALA A 27 -11.24 -8.13 18.34
N GLN A 28 -9.95 -8.49 18.34
CA GLN A 28 -8.95 -8.11 19.33
C GLN A 28 -7.97 -7.05 18.79
N GLY A 29 -8.15 -6.60 17.53
CA GLY A 29 -7.29 -5.61 16.90
C GLY A 29 -5.99 -6.17 16.30
N ASN A 30 -5.84 -7.50 16.20
CA ASN A 30 -4.68 -8.08 15.52
C ASN A 30 -4.94 -8.19 14.03
N SER A 31 -3.89 -8.02 13.23
CA SER A 31 -3.91 -8.34 11.79
C SER A 31 -2.81 -9.35 11.47
N LYS A 32 -3.16 -10.37 10.68
CA LYS A 32 -2.21 -11.37 10.20
C LYS A 32 -2.53 -11.72 8.76
N GLY A 33 -1.52 -11.61 7.88
CA GLY A 33 -1.68 -11.95 6.48
C GLY A 33 -0.41 -11.74 5.69
N SER A 34 -0.53 -11.90 4.38
CA SER A 34 0.50 -11.62 3.40
C SER A 34 -0.16 -11.04 2.15
N VAL A 35 0.51 -10.09 1.52
CA VAL A 35 0.11 -9.52 0.24
C VAL A 35 1.25 -9.68 -0.77
N THR A 36 0.89 -9.93 -2.02
CA THR A 36 1.82 -9.91 -3.15
C THR A 36 1.48 -8.71 -4.00
N ASP A 37 2.47 -7.88 -4.31
CA ASP A 37 2.31 -6.66 -5.10
C ASP A 37 3.37 -6.64 -6.21
N SER A 38 2.99 -6.14 -7.40
CA SER A 38 3.86 -6.10 -8.58
C SER A 38 4.62 -4.78 -8.76
N LEU A 39 4.22 -3.73 -8.02
CA LEU A 39 4.85 -2.41 -8.07
C LEU A 39 5.90 -2.23 -6.97
N VAL A 40 5.65 -2.77 -5.76
CA VAL A 40 6.62 -2.74 -4.66
C VAL A 40 7.80 -3.65 -4.98
N LYS A 41 9.00 -3.06 -5.09
CA LYS A 41 10.23 -3.77 -5.44
C LYS A 41 11.28 -3.62 -4.36
N LEU A 42 12.07 -4.68 -4.17
CA LEU A 42 13.26 -4.64 -3.31
C LEU A 42 14.53 -4.27 -4.08
N ILE A 43 14.54 -4.47 -5.40
CA ILE A 43 15.71 -4.27 -6.26
C ILE A 43 15.37 -3.30 -7.39
N GLY A 44 16.31 -2.42 -7.72
CA GLY A 44 16.18 -1.45 -8.81
C GLY A 44 15.91 -0.02 -8.33
N PRO A 45 15.70 0.92 -9.26
CA PRO A 45 15.59 2.36 -8.96
C PRO A 45 14.37 2.71 -8.09
N GLU A 46 13.33 1.87 -8.10
CA GLU A 46 12.11 2.04 -7.29
C GLU A 46 12.13 1.22 -6.00
N SER A 47 13.31 0.78 -5.55
CA SER A 47 13.43 -0.02 -4.33
C SER A 47 12.80 0.68 -3.12
N VAL A 48 12.08 -0.11 -2.32
CA VAL A 48 11.52 0.33 -1.02
C VAL A 48 12.46 0.12 0.15
N VAL A 49 13.64 -0.48 -0.07
CA VAL A 49 14.66 -0.62 0.99
C VAL A 49 15.10 0.77 1.46
N GLY A 50 15.14 0.97 2.77
CA GLY A 50 15.43 2.27 3.40
C GLY A 50 14.24 3.24 3.44
N ARG A 51 13.05 2.80 3.00
CA ARG A 51 11.78 3.52 3.18
C ARG A 51 11.00 2.97 4.38
N THR A 52 9.82 3.52 4.60
CA THR A 52 8.95 3.22 5.75
C THR A 52 7.67 2.52 5.33
N ILE A 53 7.23 1.55 6.13
CA ILE A 53 5.87 1.01 6.11
C ILE A 53 5.07 1.71 7.22
N VAL A 54 3.88 2.18 6.89
CA VAL A 54 2.99 2.91 7.81
C VAL A 54 1.66 2.17 7.89
N VAL A 55 1.13 2.04 9.09
CA VAL A 55 -0.24 1.60 9.35
C VAL A 55 -1.01 2.81 9.88
N HIS A 56 -2.13 3.13 9.23
CA HIS A 56 -2.96 4.27 9.62
C HIS A 56 -4.02 3.88 10.67
N ALA A 57 -4.48 4.87 11.41
CA ALA A 57 -5.57 4.70 12.39
C ALA A 57 -6.97 4.61 11.73
N GLY A 58 -7.09 5.01 10.46
CA GLY A 58 -8.34 5.02 9.71
C GLY A 58 -8.29 4.16 8.46
N THR A 59 -9.47 3.89 7.91
CA THR A 59 -9.64 3.12 6.67
C THR A 59 -9.24 3.95 5.46
N ASP A 60 -8.43 3.36 4.60
CA ASP A 60 -8.10 3.88 3.28
C ASP A 60 -9.34 3.83 2.36
N ASP A 61 -9.74 4.96 1.77
CA ASP A 61 -10.89 5.07 0.85
C ASP A 61 -10.57 4.65 -0.59
N LEU A 62 -9.30 4.35 -0.88
CA LEU A 62 -8.77 3.89 -2.15
C LEU A 62 -8.90 4.94 -3.27
N GLY A 63 -8.80 6.22 -2.92
CA GLY A 63 -8.90 7.34 -3.86
C GLY A 63 -10.32 7.66 -4.28
N LYS A 64 -11.32 7.33 -3.45
CA LYS A 64 -12.75 7.46 -3.77
C LYS A 64 -13.50 8.46 -2.88
N GLY A 65 -12.76 9.20 -2.05
CA GLY A 65 -13.25 10.29 -1.20
C GLY A 65 -13.37 11.63 -1.92
#